data_AF-A0A2D9EXG5-F1
#
_entry.id   AF-A0A2D9EXG5-F1
#
_cell.length_a   1.000
_cell.length_b   1.000
_cell.length_c   1.000
_cell.angle_alpha   90.00
_cell.angle_beta   90.00
_cell.angle_gamma   90.00
#
_symmetry.space_group_name_H-M   'P 1'
#
loop_
_entity.id
_entity.type
_entity.pdbx_description
1 polymer ?
#
loop_
_entity_poly.entity_id
_entity_poly.type
_entity_poly.pdbx_seq_one_letter_code
_entity_poly.pdbx_strand_id
1 'polypeptide(L)'
;MRDFSKVADYLIPRRKRIHISVFIFTILMIPGILATFEPIDIESYEMESPELDANMVFREEFTAAGNIWGFGIFVRGEADIGSPESDVSMIADYTGENSGLEFPKGGILNLTVLREIDINAETLRNHNVSRFFLPIASEISGDPAVGMLDLASDFRSFMSGNSSLTQPRINPYKLALTLDLE
;
A
#
# COMPACT_ATOMS: atom_id res chain seq x y z
N MET A 1 0.67 -6.44 -45.88
CA MET A 1 -0.52 -5.79 -45.29
C MET A 1 -1.77 -6.47 -45.84
N ARG A 2 -2.71 -6.92 -45.00
CA ARG A 2 -3.98 -7.50 -45.48
C ARG A 2 -4.86 -6.37 -46.01
N ASP A 3 -5.39 -6.57 -47.21
CA ASP A 3 -6.18 -5.58 -47.94
C ASP A 3 -7.61 -5.47 -47.36
N PHE A 4 -7.95 -4.28 -46.85
CA PHE A 4 -9.28 -3.97 -46.30
C PHE A 4 -10.26 -3.44 -47.35
N SER A 5 -9.84 -3.28 -48.61
CA SER A 5 -10.66 -2.70 -49.68
C SER A 5 -11.98 -3.46 -49.85
N LYS A 6 -11.95 -4.81 -49.80
CA LYS A 6 -13.15 -5.65 -49.89
C LYS A 6 -14.17 -5.40 -48.76
N VAL A 7 -13.68 -5.08 -47.56
CA VAL A 7 -14.54 -4.78 -46.41
C VAL A 7 -15.14 -3.38 -46.56
N ALA A 8 -14.33 -2.41 -46.97
CA ALA A 8 -14.78 -1.05 -47.24
C ALA A 8 -15.85 -1.00 -48.36
N ASP A 9 -15.61 -1.71 -49.46
CA ASP A 9 -16.55 -1.82 -50.58
C ASP A 9 -17.89 -2.44 -50.18
N TYR A 10 -17.90 -3.28 -49.13
CA TYR A 10 -19.12 -3.87 -48.60
C TYR A 10 -19.86 -2.93 -47.62
N LEU A 11 -19.12 -2.24 -46.74
CA LEU A 11 -19.66 -1.41 -45.66
C LEU A 11 -20.13 -0.03 -46.15
N ILE A 12 -19.36 0.64 -47.01
CA ILE A 12 -19.60 2.04 -47.43
C ILE A 12 -20.94 2.22 -48.18
N PRO A 13 -21.31 1.35 -49.15
CA PRO A 13 -22.60 1.47 -49.82
C PRO A 13 -23.79 1.25 -48.88
N ARG A 14 -23.58 0.50 -47.77
CA ARG A 14 -24.61 0.15 -46.78
C ARG A 14 -24.52 0.99 -45.49
N ARG A 15 -23.81 2.12 -45.52
CA ARG A 15 -23.47 2.93 -44.33
C ARG A 15 -24.61 3.12 -43.32
N LYS A 16 -25.84 3.40 -43.79
CA LYS A 16 -26.99 3.60 -42.90
C LYS A 16 -27.32 2.34 -42.08
N ARG A 17 -27.30 1.16 -42.69
CA ARG A 17 -27.55 -0.11 -42.00
C ARG A 17 -26.40 -0.46 -41.07
N ILE A 18 -25.16 -0.24 -41.50
CA ILE A 18 -23.96 -0.46 -40.67
C ILE A 18 -24.00 0.43 -39.42
N HIS A 19 -24.30 1.73 -39.55
CA HIS A 19 -24.39 2.62 -38.39
C HIS A 19 -25.50 2.21 -37.41
N ILE A 20 -26.65 1.76 -37.91
CA ILE A 20 -27.73 1.22 -37.05
C ILE A 20 -27.25 -0.03 -36.32
N SER A 21 -26.55 -0.95 -37.00
CA SER A 21 -26.00 -2.14 -36.37
C SER A 21 -24.97 -1.79 -35.29
N VAL A 22 -24.02 -0.88 -35.58
CA VAL A 22 -23.04 -0.41 -34.60
C VAL A 22 -23.73 0.21 -33.40
N PHE A 23 -24.74 1.06 -33.61
CA PHE A 23 -25.51 1.67 -32.53
C PHE A 23 -26.20 0.63 -31.63
N ILE A 24 -26.81 -0.40 -32.22
CA ILE A 24 -27.43 -1.50 -31.46
C ILE A 24 -26.38 -2.27 -30.66
N PHE A 25 -25.22 -2.58 -31.26
CA PHE A 25 -24.11 -3.24 -30.55
C PHE A 25 -23.58 -2.40 -29.40
N THR A 26 -23.49 -1.07 -29.56
CA THR A 26 -23.08 -0.17 -28.49
C THR A 26 -24.08 -0.18 -27.33
N ILE A 27 -25.40 -0.21 -27.61
CA ILE A 27 -26.43 -0.33 -26.57
C ILE A 27 -26.31 -1.66 -25.81
N LEU A 28 -26.05 -2.76 -26.51
CA LEU A 28 -25.86 -4.08 -25.90
C LEU A 28 -24.65 -4.14 -24.96
N MET A 29 -23.68 -3.22 -25.08
CA MET A 29 -22.54 -3.14 -24.16
C MET A 29 -22.82 -2.36 -22.87
N ILE A 30 -23.91 -1.58 -22.80
CA ILE A 30 -24.26 -0.77 -21.62
C ILE A 30 -24.34 -1.61 -20.32
N PRO A 31 -24.94 -2.81 -20.30
CA PRO A 31 -24.97 -3.64 -19.10
C PRO A 31 -23.58 -4.04 -18.59
N GLY A 32 -22.63 -4.30 -19.50
CA GLY A 32 -21.25 -4.60 -19.12
C GLY A 32 -20.53 -3.41 -18.49
N ILE A 33 -20.78 -2.20 -18.99
CA ILE A 33 -20.24 -0.96 -18.40
C ILE A 33 -20.80 -0.76 -16.99
N LEU A 34 -22.07 -1.07 -16.76
CA LEU A 34 -22.66 -0.99 -15.42
C LEU A 34 -22.00 -1.96 -14.43
N ALA A 35 -21.62 -3.17 -14.88
CA ALA A 35 -20.86 -4.11 -14.07
C ALA A 35 -19.43 -3.62 -13.76
N THR A 36 -18.80 -2.85 -14.66
CA THR A 36 -17.46 -2.28 -14.40
C THR A 36 -17.44 -1.12 -13.41
N PHE A 37 -18.59 -0.56 -13.04
CA PHE A 37 -18.67 0.45 -11.97
C PHE A 37 -18.69 -0.16 -10.57
N GLU A 38 -18.73 -1.48 -10.45
CA GLU A 38 -18.44 -2.13 -9.18
C GLU A 38 -16.99 -1.79 -8.78
N PRO A 39 -16.75 -1.29 -7.55
CA PRO A 39 -15.40 -1.03 -7.08
C PRO A 39 -14.53 -2.26 -7.29
N ILE A 40 -13.30 -2.06 -7.77
CA ILE A 40 -12.32 -3.14 -7.92
C ILE A 40 -12.09 -3.71 -6.53
N ASP A 41 -12.73 -4.82 -6.23
CA ASP A 41 -12.53 -5.56 -5.00
C ASP A 41 -11.25 -6.38 -5.16
N ILE A 42 -10.15 -5.82 -4.65
CA ILE A 42 -8.82 -6.44 -4.69
C ILE A 42 -8.83 -7.79 -3.96
N GLU A 43 -9.78 -8.02 -3.04
CA GLU A 43 -9.94 -9.30 -2.34
C GLU A 43 -10.60 -10.39 -3.22
N SER A 44 -11.28 -10.00 -4.29
CA SER A 44 -11.88 -10.93 -5.27
C SER A 44 -10.93 -11.36 -6.38
N TYR A 45 -9.78 -10.71 -6.52
CA TYR A 45 -8.71 -11.17 -7.39
C TYR A 45 -7.94 -12.26 -6.64
N GLU A 46 -8.34 -13.51 -6.83
CA GLU A 46 -7.51 -14.69 -6.52
C GLU A 46 -6.25 -14.63 -7.41
N MET A 47 -5.29 -13.79 -7.05
CA MET A 47 -3.92 -13.99 -7.47
C MET A 47 -3.47 -15.23 -6.70
N GLU A 48 -3.26 -16.34 -7.39
CA GLU A 48 -2.79 -17.61 -6.82
C GLU A 48 -1.35 -17.40 -6.27
N SER A 49 -1.26 -16.70 -5.15
CA SER A 49 -0.06 -16.19 -4.51
C SER A 49 0.04 -16.85 -3.14
N PRO A 50 1.13 -17.58 -2.88
CA PRO A 50 1.37 -18.19 -1.58
C PRO A 50 1.27 -17.20 -0.40
N GLU A 51 1.52 -15.91 -0.65
CA GLU A 51 1.38 -14.84 0.32
C GLU A 51 -0.08 -14.52 0.69
N LEU A 52 -1.02 -14.60 -0.27
CA LEU A 52 -2.45 -14.40 -0.03
C LEU A 52 -3.05 -15.60 0.71
N ASP A 53 -2.66 -16.82 0.35
CA ASP A 53 -3.07 -18.05 1.04
C ASP A 53 -2.61 -18.04 2.50
N ALA A 54 -1.37 -17.65 2.75
CA ALA A 54 -0.84 -17.51 4.11
C ALA A 54 -1.63 -16.45 4.92
N ASN A 55 -1.98 -15.31 4.31
CA ASN A 55 -2.78 -14.27 4.97
C ASN A 55 -4.21 -14.75 5.29
N MET A 56 -4.83 -15.52 4.40
CA MET A 56 -6.14 -16.13 4.64
C MET A 56 -6.09 -17.09 5.83
N VAL A 57 -5.11 -18.00 5.86
CA VAL A 57 -4.89 -18.91 7.00
C VAL A 57 -4.61 -18.12 8.28
N PHE A 58 -3.82 -17.04 8.22
CA PHE A 58 -3.58 -16.18 9.37
C PHE A 58 -4.88 -15.55 9.90
N ARG A 59 -5.77 -15.08 9.04
CA ARG A 59 -7.05 -14.46 9.43
C ARG A 59 -8.07 -15.47 9.95
N GLU A 60 -8.17 -16.64 9.32
CA GLU A 60 -9.18 -17.65 9.64
C GLU A 60 -8.79 -18.46 10.90
N GLU A 61 -7.51 -18.85 11.01
CA GLU A 61 -7.03 -19.75 12.05
C GLU A 61 -6.60 -19.00 13.31
N PHE A 62 -6.15 -17.74 13.18
CA PHE A 62 -5.90 -16.85 14.31
C PHE A 62 -7.03 -15.83 14.46
N THR A 63 -8.24 -16.33 14.71
CA THR A 63 -9.45 -15.58 15.12
C THR A 63 -9.31 -14.87 16.50
N ALA A 64 -8.10 -14.40 16.82
CA ALA A 64 -7.79 -13.38 17.81
C ALA A 64 -7.50 -12.02 17.14
N ALA A 65 -7.97 -11.81 15.91
CA ALA A 65 -8.06 -10.48 15.30
C ALA A 65 -9.12 -9.67 16.06
N GLY A 66 -8.80 -9.25 17.28
CA GLY A 66 -9.55 -8.23 17.98
C GLY A 66 -9.67 -7.01 17.06
N ASN A 67 -10.84 -6.38 17.05
CA ASN A 67 -11.07 -5.16 16.28
C ASN A 67 -9.92 -4.18 16.53
N ILE A 68 -9.13 -3.90 15.48
CA ILE A 68 -8.04 -2.93 15.55
C ILE A 68 -8.68 -1.55 15.45
N TRP A 69 -8.73 -0.84 16.58
CA TRP A 69 -9.14 0.56 16.60
C TRP A 69 -7.90 1.43 16.42
N GLY A 70 -7.69 1.90 15.18
CA GLY A 70 -6.66 2.88 14.88
C GLY A 70 -7.09 4.27 15.31
N PHE A 71 -6.45 4.83 16.34
CA PHE A 71 -6.64 6.23 16.74
C PHE A 71 -5.44 7.05 16.28
N GLY A 72 -5.65 7.92 15.29
CA GLY A 72 -4.67 8.94 14.91
C GLY A 72 -4.72 10.10 15.91
N ILE A 73 -3.72 10.24 16.77
CA ILE A 73 -3.59 11.39 17.67
C ILE A 73 -2.62 12.37 17.04
N PHE A 74 -3.16 13.46 16.49
CA PHE A 74 -2.37 14.54 15.93
C PHE A 74 -2.13 15.59 17.02
N VAL A 75 -0.90 15.66 17.52
CA VAL A 75 -0.50 16.68 18.49
C VAL A 75 -0.05 17.92 17.72
N ARG A 76 -0.63 19.07 18.02
CA ARG A 76 -0.24 20.36 17.46
C ARG A 76 0.33 21.23 18.58
N GLY A 77 1.41 21.96 18.28
CA GLY A 77 1.95 22.95 19.21
C GLY A 77 0.92 24.05 19.52
N GLU A 78 0.88 24.52 20.76
CA GLU A 78 -0.11 25.53 21.20
C GLU A 78 -0.08 26.82 20.35
N ALA A 79 1.09 27.18 19.82
CA ALA A 79 1.29 28.35 18.98
C ALA A 79 0.67 28.22 17.57
N ASP A 80 0.39 26.99 17.12
CA ASP A 80 -0.11 26.70 15.76
C ASP A 80 -1.63 26.42 15.75
N ILE A 81 -2.29 26.52 16.90
CA ILE A 81 -3.74 26.37 17.03
C ILE A 81 -4.42 27.54 16.30
N GLY A 82 -5.17 27.23 15.24
CA GLY A 82 -5.85 28.22 14.39
C GLY A 82 -5.09 28.61 13.12
N SER A 83 -3.84 28.17 12.97
CA SER A 83 -3.09 28.33 11.71
C SER A 83 -3.64 27.38 10.63
N PRO A 84 -3.69 27.82 9.36
CA PRO A 84 -4.07 26.95 8.25
C PRO A 84 -3.14 25.74 8.19
N GLU A 85 -3.64 24.61 7.69
CA GLU A 85 -2.83 23.41 7.50
C GLU A 85 -1.64 23.72 6.59
N SER A 86 -0.51 23.07 6.85
CA SER A 86 0.63 23.12 5.94
C SER A 86 0.19 22.57 4.59
N ASP A 87 0.26 23.39 3.54
CA ASP A 87 0.02 22.95 2.17
C ASP A 87 1.20 22.07 1.73
N VAL A 88 1.15 20.79 2.12
CA VAL A 88 2.16 19.81 1.74
C VAL A 88 1.87 19.42 0.30
N SER A 89 2.56 20.04 -0.65
CA SER A 89 2.70 19.50 -1.99
C SER A 89 3.33 18.10 -1.85
N MET A 90 2.50 17.06 -1.95
CA MET A 90 2.91 15.65 -1.77
C MET A 90 3.89 15.17 -2.84
N ILE A 91 4.19 16.00 -3.84
CA ILE A 91 5.09 15.69 -4.94
C ILE A 91 6.09 16.85 -5.06
N ALA A 92 7.36 16.54 -4.83
CA ALA A 92 8.45 17.44 -5.20
C ALA A 92 8.63 17.42 -6.72
N ASP A 93 8.98 18.57 -7.31
CA ASP A 93 9.29 18.63 -8.74
C ASP A 93 10.42 17.65 -9.10
N TYR A 94 10.26 16.95 -10.22
CA TYR A 94 11.28 16.03 -10.72
C TYR A 94 12.57 16.81 -11.05
N THR A 95 13.64 16.52 -10.33
CA THR A 95 14.93 17.24 -10.39
C THR A 95 15.76 16.89 -11.64
N GLY A 96 15.42 15.81 -12.34
CA GLY A 96 16.18 15.28 -13.47
C GLY A 96 16.71 13.86 -13.26
N GLU A 97 17.37 13.32 -14.28
CA GLU A 97 17.94 11.97 -14.26
C GLU A 97 19.24 11.96 -13.42
N ASN A 98 19.36 11.02 -12.49
CA ASN A 98 20.47 10.91 -11.52
C ASN A 98 20.70 12.10 -10.57
N SER A 99 19.83 13.12 -10.60
CA SER A 99 19.81 14.17 -9.59
C SER A 99 18.98 13.70 -8.40
N GLY A 100 19.62 13.09 -7.41
CA GLY A 100 18.98 12.80 -6.13
C GLY A 100 18.51 14.08 -5.42
N LEU A 101 17.73 13.91 -4.36
CA LEU A 101 17.34 15.00 -3.46
C LEU A 101 18.37 15.12 -2.34
N GLU A 102 19.22 16.15 -2.37
CA GLU A 102 20.23 16.37 -1.31
C GLU A 102 19.62 16.91 -0.01
N PHE A 103 18.59 17.75 -0.10
CA PHE A 103 17.97 18.41 1.04
C PHE A 103 16.43 18.29 1.00
N PRO A 104 15.86 17.14 1.40
CA PRO A 104 14.42 16.98 1.45
C PRO A 104 13.82 17.94 2.49
N LYS A 105 13.06 18.93 2.02
CA LYS A 105 12.36 19.90 2.89
C LYS A 105 11.19 19.27 3.65
N GLY A 106 10.66 18.15 3.19
CA GLY A 106 9.53 17.44 3.79
C GLY A 106 9.45 15.98 3.35
N GLY A 107 8.38 15.30 3.75
CA GLY A 107 8.14 13.89 3.43
C GLY A 107 8.96 12.91 4.26
N ILE A 108 8.87 11.64 3.89
CA ILE A 108 9.38 10.50 4.67
C ILE A 108 10.91 10.44 4.80
N LEU A 109 11.66 11.24 4.03
CA LEU A 109 13.13 11.27 4.05
C LEU A 109 13.69 12.49 4.81
N ASN A 110 12.84 13.37 5.34
CA ASN A 110 13.30 14.49 6.15
C ASN A 110 13.67 13.99 7.56
N LEU A 111 14.95 14.08 7.93
CA LEU A 111 15.46 13.63 9.24
C LEU A 111 14.85 14.38 10.43
N THR A 112 14.43 15.63 10.24
CA THR A 112 13.73 16.38 11.29
C THR A 112 12.37 15.77 11.58
N VAL A 113 11.64 15.38 10.53
CA VAL A 113 10.33 14.72 10.62
C VAL A 113 10.47 13.33 11.22
N LEU A 114 11.46 12.54 10.75
CA LEU A 114 11.72 11.21 11.32
C LEU A 114 12.11 11.27 12.81
N ARG A 115 12.88 12.29 13.21
CA ARG A 115 13.20 12.54 14.62
C ARG A 115 11.97 12.92 15.45
N GLU A 116 11.07 13.72 14.88
CA GLU A 116 9.81 14.07 15.54
C GLU A 116 8.91 12.84 15.74
N ILE A 117 8.77 12.00 14.71
CA ILE A 117 8.06 10.72 14.79
C ILE A 117 8.64 9.86 15.92
N ASP A 118 9.95 9.78 16.03
CA ASP A 118 10.64 9.00 17.06
C ASP A 118 10.38 9.52 18.48
N ILE A 119 10.39 10.84 18.68
CA ILE A 119 10.08 11.49 19.96
C ILE A 119 8.61 11.25 20.34
N ASN A 120 7.69 11.39 19.39
CA ASN A 120 6.27 11.14 19.61
C ASN A 120 6.01 9.68 19.96
N ALA A 121 6.70 8.77 19.26
CA ALA A 121 6.68 7.35 19.52
C ALA A 121 7.17 7.02 20.94
N GLU A 122 8.30 7.58 21.36
CA GLU A 122 8.80 7.43 22.73
C GLU A 122 7.84 8.01 23.78
N THR A 123 7.24 9.16 23.49
CA THR A 123 6.24 9.80 24.37
C THR A 123 5.04 8.87 24.58
N LEU A 124 4.51 8.26 23.51
CA LEU A 124 3.39 7.32 23.60
C LEU A 124 3.76 6.03 24.34
N ARG A 125 4.96 5.49 24.11
CA ARG A 125 5.47 4.30 24.83
C ARG A 125 5.56 4.54 26.34
N ASN A 126 5.95 5.74 26.75
CA ASN A 126 6.06 6.15 28.15
C ASN A 126 4.75 6.67 28.76
N HIS A 127 3.70 6.87 27.96
CA HIS A 127 2.42 7.39 28.42
C HIS A 127 1.57 6.31 29.10
N ASN A 128 0.66 6.71 29.99
CA ASN A 128 -0.21 5.80 30.75
C ASN A 128 -1.09 4.86 29.87
N VAL A 129 -1.28 5.22 28.60
CA VAL A 129 -2.05 4.45 27.60
C VAL A 129 -1.27 3.24 27.08
N SER A 130 0.06 3.21 27.22
CA SER A 130 0.88 2.09 26.76
C SER A 130 0.57 0.78 27.47
N ARG A 131 -0.07 0.84 28.66
CA ARG A 131 -0.58 -0.33 29.38
C ARG A 131 -1.65 -1.11 28.63
N PHE A 132 -2.28 -0.50 27.63
CA PHE A 132 -3.29 -1.12 26.77
C PHE A 132 -2.74 -1.54 25.40
N PHE A 133 -1.44 -1.37 25.17
CA PHE A 133 -0.80 -1.74 23.92
C PHE A 133 -0.77 -3.26 23.76
N LEU A 134 -1.29 -3.72 22.62
CA LEU A 134 -1.21 -5.11 22.21
C LEU A 134 0.02 -5.30 21.32
N PRO A 135 0.65 -6.49 21.34
CA PRO A 135 1.68 -6.81 20.37
C PRO A 135 1.06 -6.79 18.96
N ILE A 136 1.72 -6.11 18.05
CA ILE A 136 1.38 -6.01 16.63
C ILE A 136 2.62 -6.37 15.82
N ALA A 137 2.47 -7.10 14.71
CA ALA A 137 3.59 -7.41 13.83
C ALA A 137 3.66 -6.36 12.72
N SER A 138 4.86 -5.81 12.46
CA SER A 138 5.07 -5.00 11.25
C SER A 138 5.11 -5.91 10.03
N GLU A 139 4.37 -5.59 8.97
CA GLU A 139 4.46 -6.33 7.70
C GLU A 139 5.81 -6.14 7.01
N ILE A 140 6.52 -5.05 7.32
CA ILE A 140 7.81 -4.70 6.70
C ILE A 140 8.95 -5.46 7.36
N SER A 141 8.97 -5.57 8.69
CA SER A 141 10.04 -6.26 9.41
C SER A 141 9.67 -7.68 9.84
N GLY A 142 8.39 -7.99 10.04
CA GLY A 142 7.94 -9.20 10.72
C GLY A 142 8.24 -9.21 12.21
N ASP A 143 8.86 -8.16 12.74
CA ASP A 143 9.20 -8.06 14.16
C ASP A 143 7.95 -7.64 14.97
N PRO A 144 7.75 -8.25 16.15
CA PRO A 144 6.68 -7.82 17.05
C PRO A 144 7.00 -6.43 17.61
N ALA A 145 6.17 -5.45 17.26
CA ALA A 145 6.14 -4.13 17.87
C ALA A 145 5.08 -4.09 18.97
N VAL A 146 5.35 -3.38 20.06
CA VAL A 146 4.39 -3.25 21.17
C VAL A 146 3.53 -2.00 20.93
N GLY A 147 2.30 -2.21 20.47
CA GLY A 147 1.21 -1.23 20.39
C GLY A 147 1.31 -0.13 19.35
N MET A 148 2.47 0.05 18.72
CA MET A 148 2.68 1.17 17.81
C MET A 148 3.66 0.80 16.70
N LEU A 149 3.27 1.15 15.47
CA LEU A 149 4.12 1.11 14.29
C LEU A 149 4.54 2.54 13.98
N ASP A 150 5.85 2.78 13.92
CA ASP A 150 6.41 4.08 13.57
C ASP A 150 7.37 3.93 12.39
N LEU A 151 7.26 4.86 11.45
CA LEU A 151 8.02 4.84 10.19
C LEU A 151 9.53 4.90 10.42
N ALA A 152 9.98 5.59 11.48
CA ALA A 152 11.38 5.68 11.83
C ALA A 152 11.96 4.29 12.20
N SER A 153 11.20 3.47 12.92
CA SER A 153 11.56 2.10 13.27
C SER A 153 11.57 1.18 12.06
N ASP A 154 10.61 1.30 11.14
CA ASP A 154 10.61 0.53 9.89
C ASP A 154 11.83 0.88 9.01
N PHE A 155 12.18 2.17 8.89
CA PHE A 155 13.41 2.58 8.19
C PHE A 155 14.67 2.04 8.86
N ARG A 156 14.75 2.01 10.19
CA ARG A 156 15.89 1.39 10.88
C ARG A 156 15.96 -0.10 10.63
N SER A 157 14.83 -0.81 10.64
CA SER A 157 14.78 -2.24 10.32
C SER A 157 15.24 -2.49 8.89
N PHE A 158 14.77 -1.70 7.93
CA PHE A 158 15.22 -1.75 6.54
C PHE A 158 16.73 -1.46 6.41
N MET A 159 17.22 -0.36 6.96
CA MET A 159 18.61 0.07 6.84
C MET A 159 19.59 -0.85 7.59
N SER A 160 19.14 -1.52 8.66
CA SER A 160 19.94 -2.52 9.39
C SER A 160 19.94 -3.90 8.72
N GLY A 161 19.24 -4.07 7.60
CA GLY A 161 19.15 -5.34 6.90
C GLY A 161 18.19 -6.33 7.57
N ASN A 162 17.37 -5.88 8.52
CA ASN A 162 16.47 -6.72 9.30
C ASN A 162 15.03 -6.74 8.77
N SER A 163 14.71 -5.94 7.75
CA SER A 163 13.41 -6.00 7.08
C SER A 163 13.24 -7.29 6.29
N SER A 164 12.00 -7.76 6.13
CA SER A 164 11.60 -8.82 5.20
C SER A 164 12.09 -8.58 3.76
N LEU A 165 12.23 -7.30 3.36
CA LEU A 165 12.72 -6.91 2.03
C LEU A 165 14.24 -6.96 1.89
N THR A 166 14.97 -6.91 3.01
CA THR A 166 16.45 -6.90 3.03
C THR A 166 17.05 -8.19 3.55
N GLN A 167 16.33 -8.93 4.37
CA GLN A 167 16.74 -10.25 4.84
C GLN A 167 16.63 -11.26 3.70
N PRO A 168 17.61 -12.16 3.56
CA PRO A 168 17.48 -13.27 2.63
C PRO A 168 16.27 -14.11 3.03
N ARG A 169 15.35 -14.34 2.08
CA ARG A 169 14.14 -15.17 2.25
C ARG A 169 14.41 -16.53 2.89
N ILE A 170 15.63 -17.05 2.71
CA ILE A 170 16.13 -18.25 3.36
C ILE A 170 17.35 -17.85 4.18
N ASN A 171 17.19 -17.82 5.51
CA ASN A 171 18.33 -17.75 6.41
C ASN A 171 18.77 -19.20 6.73
N PRO A 172 19.92 -19.68 6.20
CA PRO A 172 20.37 -21.06 6.36
C PRO A 172 20.58 -21.43 7.84
N TYR A 173 20.85 -20.46 8.71
CA TYR A 173 20.99 -20.69 10.15
C TYR A 173 19.65 -20.83 10.86
N LYS A 174 18.61 -20.08 10.45
CA LYS A 174 17.23 -20.30 10.94
C LYS A 174 16.69 -21.63 10.42
N LEU A 175 16.96 -21.97 9.15
CA LEU A 175 16.53 -23.23 8.56
C LEU A 175 17.17 -24.44 9.26
N ALA A 176 18.48 -24.36 9.57
CA ALA A 176 19.18 -25.39 10.34
C ALA A 176 18.62 -25.52 11.76
N LEU A 177 18.35 -24.41 12.46
CA LEU A 177 17.70 -24.41 13.78
C LEU A 177 16.29 -25.01 13.76
N THR A 178 15.53 -24.85 12.68
CA THR A 178 14.20 -25.48 12.53
C THR A 178 14.30 -26.96 12.13
N LEU A 179 15.37 -27.36 11.44
CA LEU A 179 15.64 -28.75 11.05
C LEU A 179 16.32 -29.58 12.16
N ASP A 180 17.00 -28.94 13.12
CA ASP A 180 17.65 -29.58 14.28
C ASP A 180 16.71 -29.71 15.51
N LEU A 181 15.43 -29.35 15.37
CA LEU A 181 14.41 -29.66 16.38
C LEU A 181 13.81 -31.04 16.10
N GLU A 182 14.55 -32.09 16.43
CA GLU A 182 14.02 -33.43 16.79
C GLU A 182 14.10 -33.66 18.31
#